data_AF-A0A8H3CUW2-F1
#
_entry.id   AF-A0A8H3CUW2-F1
#
_cell.length_a   1.000
_cell.length_b   1.000
_cell.length_c   1.000
_cell.angle_alpha   90.00
_cell.angle_beta   90.00
_cell.angle_gamma   90.00
#
_symmetry.space_group_name_H-M   'P 1'
#
loop_
_entity.id
_entity.type
_entity.pdbx_description
1 polymer ?
#
loop_
_entity_poly.entity_id
_entity_poly.type
_entity_poly.pdbx_seq_one_letter_code
_entity_poly.pdbx_strand_id
1 'polypeptide(L)'
;MAPLADALLSVIPKQWHLPEYLVSYQAGVTPLSTPPVVVACLIGYLTTIFSLREVMRARDPMKLTVPFQIHNIYLTAGSGLLLLLMVEEIFPIWWKNGLFNAMCAETSWTPRLEFYYMINYYIKYIELADTVFLVLKKKPLAFLHVFHHAATALLCFTQLNGRTSVSWVPIVLNLTVHVFMYYYYWATAGGRKIWWKKYLTTMQITQFVIDLCAVYFASYSYFSATYWPFMPTLGTCSGTEGAALFGCALLTSYLFLFIDFYIRTYKAPVKGKAKSS
;
A
#
# COMPACT_ATOMS: atom_id res chain seq x y z
N MET A 1 20.96 5.12 -13.66
CA MET A 1 20.47 4.35 -14.81
C MET A 1 19.85 3.10 -14.24
N ALA A 2 18.59 2.83 -14.58
CA ALA A 2 17.83 1.72 -14.02
C ALA A 2 17.88 0.54 -15.01
N PRO A 3 18.87 -0.38 -14.89
CA PRO A 3 19.10 -1.46 -15.84
C PRO A 3 17.90 -2.39 -16.05
N LEU A 4 17.11 -2.69 -15.02
CA LEU A 4 15.92 -3.52 -15.15
C LEU A 4 14.82 -2.79 -15.91
N ALA A 5 14.58 -1.52 -15.60
CA ALA A 5 13.58 -0.71 -16.30
C ALA A 5 13.95 -0.57 -17.79
N ASP A 6 15.22 -0.29 -18.07
CA ASP A 6 15.74 -0.15 -19.43
C ASP A 6 15.67 -1.49 -20.19
N ALA A 7 15.90 -2.63 -19.52
CA ALA A 7 15.72 -3.96 -20.10
C ALA A 7 14.25 -4.27 -20.42
N LEU A 8 13.31 -3.91 -19.54
CA LEU A 8 11.86 -4.09 -19.81
C LEU A 8 11.41 -3.24 -20.99
N LEU A 9 11.85 -1.98 -21.07
CA LEU A 9 11.58 -1.09 -22.19
C LEU A 9 12.15 -1.60 -23.51
N SER A 10 13.23 -2.39 -23.48
CA SER A 10 13.80 -2.99 -24.70
C SER A 10 12.91 -4.08 -25.32
N VAL A 11 12.05 -4.72 -24.51
CA VAL A 11 11.10 -5.77 -24.95
C VAL A 11 9.78 -5.17 -25.45
N ILE A 12 9.44 -3.96 -25.03
CA ILE A 12 8.21 -3.27 -25.45
C ILE A 12 8.42 -2.66 -26.85
N PRO A 13 7.53 -2.91 -27.82
CA PRO A 13 7.64 -2.30 -29.15
C PRO A 13 7.66 -0.76 -29.07
N LYS A 14 8.77 -0.13 -29.46
CA LYS A 14 8.96 1.34 -29.42
C LYS A 14 7.92 2.14 -30.21
N GLN A 15 7.18 1.48 -31.08
CA GLN A 15 6.10 2.03 -31.91
C GLN A 15 4.78 2.28 -31.16
N TRP A 16 4.68 1.88 -29.89
CA TRP A 16 3.51 2.17 -29.06
C TRP A 16 3.69 3.54 -28.40
N HIS A 17 3.21 4.60 -29.05
CA HIS A 17 3.02 5.90 -28.40
C HIS A 17 1.84 5.80 -27.42
N LEU A 18 2.15 5.39 -26.19
CA LEU A 18 1.18 5.41 -25.10
C LEU A 18 0.82 6.87 -24.80
N PRO A 19 -0.47 7.21 -24.65
CA PRO A 19 -0.90 8.52 -24.19
C PRO A 19 -0.19 8.94 -22.89
N GLU A 20 0.15 10.22 -22.75
CA GLU A 20 0.91 10.73 -21.59
C GLU A 20 0.24 10.40 -20.24
N TYR A 21 -1.09 10.41 -20.19
CA TYR A 21 -1.85 10.09 -18.98
C TYR A 21 -1.70 8.63 -18.50
N LEU A 22 -1.17 7.74 -19.36
CA LEU A 22 -0.84 6.35 -19.01
C LEU A 22 0.58 6.19 -18.48
N VAL A 23 1.44 7.19 -18.64
CA VAL A 23 2.88 7.13 -18.27
C VAL A 23 3.28 8.19 -17.24
N SER A 24 2.48 9.25 -17.06
CA SER A 24 2.64 10.27 -16.04
C SER A 24 1.29 10.59 -15.40
N TYR A 25 1.32 10.88 -14.10
CA TYR A 25 0.10 11.17 -13.34
C TYR A 25 -0.33 12.62 -13.58
N GLN A 26 -1.49 12.80 -14.23
CA GLN A 26 -2.09 14.11 -14.49
C GLN A 26 -3.45 14.19 -13.79
N ALA A 27 -3.54 15.03 -12.75
CA ALA A 27 -4.78 15.26 -12.02
C ALA A 27 -5.88 15.76 -12.96
N GLY A 28 -7.02 15.07 -13.01
CA GLY A 28 -8.14 15.39 -13.90
C GLY A 28 -8.14 14.67 -15.25
N VAL A 29 -7.00 14.13 -15.68
CA VAL A 29 -6.86 13.47 -17.00
C VAL A 29 -6.61 11.98 -16.84
N THR A 30 -5.70 11.60 -15.94
CA THR A 30 -5.39 10.19 -15.66
C THR A 30 -6.63 9.49 -15.08
N PRO A 31 -6.95 8.25 -15.47
CA PRO A 31 -8.04 7.49 -14.86
C PRO A 31 -7.91 7.43 -13.33
N LEU A 32 -9.02 7.55 -12.61
CA LEU A 32 -9.05 7.55 -11.13
C LEU A 32 -8.25 8.71 -10.49
N SER A 33 -8.03 9.83 -11.19
CA SER A 33 -7.30 11.00 -10.68
C SER A 33 -8.19 12.14 -10.16
N THR A 34 -9.51 11.96 -10.07
CA THR A 34 -10.43 12.99 -9.58
C THR A 34 -11.15 12.56 -8.30
N PRO A 35 -11.40 13.49 -7.36
CA PRO A 35 -12.10 13.17 -6.11
C PRO A 35 -13.46 12.48 -6.31
N PRO A 36 -14.34 12.92 -7.24
CA PRO A 36 -15.64 12.26 -7.45
C PRO A 36 -15.50 10.80 -7.86
N VAL A 37 -14.53 10.50 -8.72
CA VAL A 37 -14.29 9.13 -9.20
C VAL A 37 -13.76 8.25 -8.07
N VAL A 38 -12.81 8.75 -7.27
CA VAL A 38 -12.28 8.00 -6.12
C VAL A 38 -13.37 7.73 -5.08
N VAL A 39 -14.18 8.74 -4.75
CA VAL A 39 -15.31 8.59 -3.82
C VAL A 39 -16.34 7.59 -4.36
N ALA A 40 -16.67 7.67 -5.65
CA ALA A 40 -17.58 6.72 -6.29
C ALA A 40 -17.03 5.28 -6.24
N CYS A 41 -15.74 5.07 -6.47
CA CYS A 41 -15.10 3.76 -6.34
C CYS A 41 -15.15 3.24 -4.89
N LEU A 42 -14.91 4.08 -3.89
CA LEU A 42 -14.97 3.68 -2.48
C LEU A 42 -16.40 3.34 -2.04
N ILE A 43 -17.39 4.15 -2.43
CA ILE A 43 -18.80 3.84 -2.20
C ILE A 43 -19.19 2.55 -2.92
N GLY A 44 -18.77 2.38 -4.17
CA GLY A 44 -19.01 1.17 -4.96
C GLY A 44 -18.39 -0.06 -4.31
N TYR A 45 -17.16 0.04 -3.80
CA TYR A 45 -16.49 -1.02 -3.04
C TYR A 45 -17.30 -1.41 -1.80
N LEU A 46 -17.64 -0.45 -0.94
CA LEU A 46 -18.42 -0.73 0.28
C LEU A 46 -19.79 -1.33 -0.05
N THR A 47 -20.51 -0.75 -1.01
CA THR A 47 -21.81 -1.23 -1.48
C THR A 47 -21.71 -2.66 -1.99
N THR A 48 -20.69 -2.97 -2.79
CA THR A 48 -20.42 -4.32 -3.30
C THR A 48 -20.19 -5.30 -2.14
N ILE A 49 -19.32 -4.95 -1.19
CA ILE A 49 -19.01 -5.83 -0.05
C ILE A 49 -20.23 -6.11 0.83
N PHE A 50 -21.02 -5.08 1.18
CA PHE A 50 -22.20 -5.27 2.01
C PHE A 50 -23.33 -6.01 1.27
N SER A 51 -23.52 -5.73 -0.02
CA SER A 51 -24.52 -6.42 -0.84
C SER A 51 -24.16 -7.89 -1.04
N LEU A 52 -22.90 -8.19 -1.41
CA LEU A 52 -22.43 -9.57 -1.53
C LEU A 52 -22.53 -10.32 -0.19
N ARG A 53 -22.25 -9.65 0.93
CA ARG A 53 -22.37 -10.26 2.26
C ARG A 53 -23.79 -10.71 2.56
N GLU A 54 -24.79 -9.89 2.23
CA GLU A 54 -26.20 -10.25 2.45
C GLU A 54 -26.65 -11.37 1.49
N VAL A 55 -26.28 -11.29 0.21
CA VAL A 55 -26.55 -12.35 -0.77
C VAL A 55 -25.93 -13.69 -0.34
N MET A 56 -24.70 -13.65 0.17
CA MET A 56 -24.00 -14.84 0.65
C MET A 56 -24.60 -15.39 1.94
N ARG A 57 -25.39 -14.65 2.70
CA ARG A 57 -26.02 -15.14 3.95
C ARG A 57 -26.84 -16.41 3.68
N ALA A 58 -27.60 -16.41 2.58
CA ALA A 58 -28.45 -17.52 2.15
C ALA A 58 -27.76 -18.59 1.28
N ARG A 59 -26.45 -18.45 0.97
CA ARG A 59 -25.71 -19.36 0.06
C ARG A 59 -24.56 -20.07 0.76
N ASP A 60 -24.11 -21.20 0.24
CA ASP A 60 -22.92 -21.88 0.76
C ASP A 60 -21.60 -21.18 0.36
N PRO A 61 -20.51 -21.37 1.13
CA PRO A 61 -19.20 -20.81 0.78
C PRO A 61 -18.70 -21.32 -0.58
N MET A 62 -18.26 -20.41 -1.45
CA MET A 62 -17.76 -20.79 -2.77
C MET A 62 -16.31 -21.32 -2.72
N LYS A 63 -16.04 -22.37 -3.52
CA LYS A 63 -14.69 -22.94 -3.69
C LYS A 63 -13.93 -22.19 -4.80
N LEU A 64 -13.40 -21.02 -4.47
CA LEU A 64 -12.65 -20.16 -5.41
C LEU A 64 -11.13 -20.32 -5.30
N THR A 65 -10.62 -21.54 -5.09
CA THR A 65 -9.19 -21.76 -4.81
C THR A 65 -8.29 -21.31 -5.96
N VAL A 66 -8.58 -21.73 -7.20
CA VAL A 66 -7.75 -21.40 -8.36
C VAL A 66 -7.76 -19.89 -8.67
N PRO A 67 -8.92 -19.21 -8.79
CA PRO A 67 -8.95 -17.76 -8.98
C PRO A 67 -8.23 -16.99 -7.87
N PHE A 68 -8.41 -17.42 -6.62
CA PHE A 68 -7.71 -16.83 -5.47
C PHE A 68 -6.19 -17.03 -5.59
N GLN A 69 -5.72 -18.21 -5.98
CA GLN A 69 -4.28 -18.43 -6.20
C GLN A 69 -3.72 -17.56 -7.32
N ILE A 70 -4.41 -17.47 -8.47
CA ILE A 70 -4.00 -16.61 -9.59
C ILE A 70 -3.92 -15.15 -9.15
N HIS A 71 -4.90 -14.68 -8.38
CA HIS A 71 -4.91 -13.33 -7.84
C HIS A 71 -3.71 -13.06 -6.91
N ASN A 72 -3.44 -13.95 -5.96
CA ASN A 72 -2.35 -13.78 -5.01
C ASN A 72 -0.97 -13.88 -5.68
N ILE A 73 -0.77 -14.79 -6.65
CA ILE A 73 0.52 -14.87 -7.35
C ILE A 73 0.75 -13.66 -8.24
N TYR A 74 -0.30 -13.14 -8.89
CA TYR A 74 -0.24 -11.89 -9.64
C TYR A 74 0.15 -10.72 -8.74
N LEU A 75 -0.48 -10.57 -7.57
CA LEU A 75 -0.14 -9.51 -6.62
C LEU A 75 1.27 -9.68 -6.03
N THR A 76 1.71 -10.90 -5.78
CA THR A 76 3.09 -11.19 -5.34
C THR A 76 4.10 -10.76 -6.40
N ALA A 77 3.92 -11.20 -7.65
CA ALA A 77 4.83 -10.90 -8.75
C ALA A 77 4.82 -9.41 -9.10
N GLY A 78 3.64 -8.79 -9.18
CA GLY A 78 3.48 -7.36 -9.43
C GLY A 78 4.13 -6.50 -8.35
N SER A 79 3.91 -6.84 -7.07
CA SER A 79 4.54 -6.13 -5.95
C SER A 79 6.06 -6.30 -5.95
N GLY A 80 6.55 -7.50 -6.27
CA GLY A 80 7.98 -7.79 -6.35
C GLY A 80 8.67 -7.06 -7.50
N LEU A 81 8.06 -7.05 -8.69
CA LEU A 81 8.57 -6.31 -9.83
C LEU A 81 8.63 -4.81 -9.54
N LEU A 82 7.54 -4.24 -9.00
CA LEU A 82 7.48 -2.83 -8.67
C LEU A 82 8.48 -2.45 -7.58
N LEU A 83 8.66 -3.31 -6.57
CA LEU A 83 9.68 -3.15 -5.53
C LEU A 83 11.08 -3.05 -6.13
N LEU A 84 11.45 -3.96 -7.02
CA LEU A 84 12.76 -3.97 -7.67
C LEU A 84 12.99 -2.69 -8.46
N LEU A 85 12.00 -2.29 -9.28
CA LEU A 85 12.08 -1.07 -10.09
C LEU A 85 12.22 0.20 -9.23
N MET A 86 11.48 0.28 -8.12
CA MET A 86 11.58 1.42 -7.21
C MET A 86 12.92 1.45 -6.48
N VAL A 87 13.39 0.33 -5.94
CA VAL A 87 14.69 0.25 -5.25
C VAL A 87 15.83 0.61 -6.20
N GLU A 88 15.77 0.16 -7.45
CA GLU A 88 16.77 0.47 -8.47
C GLU A 88 16.85 1.96 -8.82
N GLU A 89 15.72 2.66 -8.81
CA GLU A 89 15.65 4.11 -9.05
C GLU A 89 16.08 4.93 -7.81
N ILE A 90 15.68 4.49 -6.60
CA ILE A 90 15.93 5.23 -5.34
C ILE A 90 17.36 5.04 -4.84
N PHE A 91 17.93 3.83 -4.98
CA PHE A 91 19.24 3.50 -4.42
C PHE A 91 20.36 4.46 -4.90
N PRO A 92 20.47 4.83 -6.18
CA PRO A 92 21.44 5.82 -6.65
C PRO A 92 21.20 7.22 -6.07
N ILE A 93 19.95 7.63 -5.89
CA ILE A 93 19.58 8.95 -5.32
C ILE A 93 20.04 9.00 -3.86
N TRP A 94 19.71 7.95 -3.11
CA TRP A 94 20.11 7.82 -1.71
C TRP A 94 21.64 7.75 -1.56
N TRP A 95 22.32 6.93 -2.36
CA TRP A 95 23.77 6.76 -2.26
C TRP A 95 24.55 8.03 -2.58
N LYS A 96 24.10 8.82 -3.56
CA LYS A 96 24.80 10.03 -4.00
C LYS A 96 24.47 11.25 -3.15
N ASN A 97 23.20 11.43 -2.78
CA ASN A 97 22.71 12.67 -2.18
C ASN A 97 22.34 12.52 -0.69
N GLY A 98 22.41 11.31 -0.15
CA GLY A 98 22.04 11.00 1.24
C GLY A 98 20.55 10.74 1.44
N LEU A 99 20.21 10.18 2.61
CA LEU A 99 18.85 9.73 2.93
C LEU A 99 17.86 10.89 3.01
N PHE A 100 18.28 12.00 3.62
CA PHE A 100 17.46 13.20 3.74
C PHE A 100 17.03 13.71 2.36
N ASN A 101 17.97 13.84 1.44
CA ASN A 101 17.68 14.29 0.08
C ASN A 101 16.76 13.30 -0.65
N ALA A 102 17.04 11.98 -0.56
CA ALA A 102 16.17 10.96 -1.14
C ALA A 102 14.72 11.02 -0.62
N MET A 103 14.52 11.35 0.66
CA MET A 103 13.17 11.47 1.25
C MET A 103 12.50 12.81 0.97
N CYS A 104 13.25 13.91 0.96
CA CYS A 104 12.67 15.25 1.09
C CYS A 104 12.87 16.13 -0.14
N ALA A 105 13.89 15.89 -0.98
CA ALA A 105 14.12 16.72 -2.14
C ALA A 105 13.02 16.52 -3.19
N GLU A 106 12.61 17.61 -3.84
CA GLU A 106 11.69 17.56 -4.99
C GLU A 106 12.31 16.78 -6.15
N THR A 107 13.63 16.88 -6.33
CA THR A 107 14.39 16.11 -7.34
C THR A 107 14.32 14.60 -7.16
N SER A 108 13.94 14.12 -5.97
CA SER A 108 13.72 12.69 -5.70
C SER A 108 12.39 12.19 -6.27
N TRP A 109 11.47 13.08 -6.64
CA TRP A 109 10.26 12.76 -7.40
C TRP A 109 10.59 12.67 -8.90
N THR A 110 11.25 11.59 -9.31
CA THR A 110 11.58 11.39 -10.73
C THR A 110 10.35 10.97 -11.54
N PRO A 111 10.29 11.24 -12.86
CA PRO A 111 9.19 10.78 -13.70
C PRO A 111 8.98 9.25 -13.66
N ARG A 112 10.07 8.48 -13.51
CA ARG A 112 10.02 7.02 -13.35
C ARG A 112 9.36 6.63 -12.02
N LEU A 113 9.74 7.28 -10.93
CA LEU A 113 9.12 7.07 -9.62
C LEU A 113 7.63 7.46 -9.61
N GLU A 114 7.28 8.58 -10.25
CA GLU A 114 5.87 8.99 -10.40
C GLU A 114 5.04 7.91 -11.11
N PHE A 115 5.56 7.36 -12.21
CA PHE A 115 4.93 6.24 -12.91
C PHE A 115 4.78 5.00 -12.02
N TYR A 116 5.80 4.66 -11.24
CA TYR A 116 5.74 3.54 -10.29
C TYR A 116 4.73 3.78 -9.17
N TYR A 117 4.62 5.00 -8.65
CA TYR A 117 3.57 5.36 -7.68
C TYR A 117 2.17 5.24 -8.28
N MET A 118 2.00 5.63 -9.54
CA MET A 118 0.75 5.47 -10.27
C MET A 118 0.39 3.99 -10.47
N ILE A 119 1.35 3.12 -10.82
CA ILE A 119 1.12 1.67 -10.87
C ILE A 119 0.75 1.13 -9.49
N ASN A 120 1.48 1.51 -8.43
CA ASN A 120 1.17 1.10 -7.07
C ASN A 120 -0.26 1.49 -6.68
N TYR A 121 -0.70 2.70 -7.04
CA TYR A 121 -2.06 3.17 -6.82
C TYR A 121 -3.11 2.28 -7.52
N TYR A 122 -2.89 1.90 -8.78
CA TYR A 122 -3.79 0.97 -9.46
C TYR A 122 -3.79 -0.43 -8.86
N ILE A 123 -2.64 -0.92 -8.39
CA ILE A 123 -2.57 -2.19 -7.66
C ILE A 123 -3.49 -2.16 -6.43
N LYS A 124 -3.62 -1.03 -5.72
CA LYS A 124 -4.54 -0.92 -4.57
C LYS A 124 -6.00 -1.16 -4.90
N TYR A 125 -6.44 -0.81 -6.12
CA TYR A 125 -7.78 -1.16 -6.59
C TYR A 125 -7.93 -2.65 -6.90
N ILE A 126 -6.87 -3.28 -7.43
CA ILE A 126 -6.85 -4.73 -7.66
C ILE A 126 -6.91 -5.47 -6.31
N GLU A 127 -6.20 -4.97 -5.29
CA GLU A 127 -6.23 -5.52 -3.92
C GLU A 127 -7.64 -5.47 -3.29
N LEU A 128 -8.56 -4.61 -3.75
CA LEU A 128 -9.96 -4.62 -3.26
C LEU A 128 -10.67 -5.95 -3.56
N ALA A 129 -10.22 -6.70 -4.56
CA ALA A 129 -10.75 -8.02 -4.87
C ALA A 129 -10.48 -9.03 -3.75
N ASP A 130 -9.47 -8.83 -2.89
CA ASP A 130 -9.23 -9.69 -1.72
C ASP A 130 -10.45 -9.73 -0.81
N THR A 131 -11.03 -8.57 -0.53
CA THR A 131 -12.23 -8.49 0.30
C THR A 131 -13.40 -9.22 -0.34
N VAL A 132 -13.55 -9.14 -1.67
CA VAL A 132 -14.57 -9.88 -2.42
C VAL A 132 -14.35 -11.39 -2.25
N PHE A 133 -13.13 -11.89 -2.43
CA PHE A 133 -12.82 -13.31 -2.21
C PHE A 133 -13.13 -13.77 -0.78
N LEU A 134 -12.83 -12.94 0.23
CA LEU A 134 -13.15 -13.26 1.62
C LEU A 134 -14.66 -13.37 1.85
N VAL A 135 -15.46 -12.46 1.30
CA VAL A 135 -16.94 -12.52 1.39
C VAL A 135 -17.49 -13.77 0.71
N LEU A 136 -17.07 -14.05 -0.53
CA LEU A 136 -17.55 -15.20 -1.31
C LEU A 136 -17.16 -16.54 -0.65
N LYS A 137 -16.05 -16.57 0.10
CA LYS A 137 -15.60 -17.73 0.88
C LYS A 137 -16.16 -17.77 2.30
N LYS A 138 -17.08 -16.86 2.67
CA LYS A 138 -17.64 -16.69 4.02
C LYS A 138 -16.56 -16.61 5.11
N LYS A 139 -15.43 -15.96 4.81
CA LYS A 139 -14.39 -15.69 5.81
C LYS A 139 -14.73 -14.43 6.60
N PRO A 140 -14.38 -14.36 7.90
CA PRO A 140 -14.68 -13.20 8.71
C PRO A 140 -13.95 -11.97 8.16
N LEU A 141 -14.73 -10.91 7.87
CA LEU A 141 -14.18 -9.61 7.50
C LEU A 141 -13.83 -8.83 8.76
N ALA A 142 -12.54 -8.66 9.03
CA ALA A 142 -12.08 -7.75 10.06
C ALA A 142 -12.29 -6.30 9.61
N PHE A 143 -12.72 -5.44 10.55
CA PHE A 143 -12.82 -3.99 10.32
C PHE A 143 -11.51 -3.42 9.78
N LEU A 144 -10.38 -3.80 10.40
CA LEU A 144 -9.03 -3.39 9.98
C LEU A 144 -8.80 -3.66 8.49
N HIS A 145 -9.25 -4.79 7.95
CA HIS A 145 -9.03 -5.12 6.54
C HIS A 145 -9.82 -4.19 5.63
N VAL A 146 -11.13 -4.05 5.83
CA VAL A 146 -11.99 -3.20 4.98
C VAL A 146 -11.56 -1.73 5.07
N PHE A 147 -11.28 -1.26 6.30
CA PHE A 147 -10.80 0.10 6.53
C PHE A 147 -9.46 0.35 5.83
N HIS A 148 -8.48 -0.54 6.01
CA HIS A 148 -7.17 -0.42 5.38
C HIS A 148 -7.26 -0.40 3.85
N HIS A 149 -7.99 -1.33 3.23
CA HIS A 149 -8.09 -1.37 1.76
C HIS A 149 -8.73 -0.11 1.17
N ALA A 150 -9.79 0.40 1.80
CA ALA A 150 -10.43 1.66 1.38
C ALA A 150 -9.52 2.88 1.62
N ALA A 151 -8.95 3.01 2.83
CA ALA A 151 -8.17 4.16 3.21
C ALA A 151 -6.79 4.20 2.52
N THR A 152 -6.18 3.06 2.19
CA THR A 152 -4.90 3.01 1.48
C THR A 152 -5.04 3.46 0.02
N ALA A 153 -6.15 3.14 -0.65
CA ALA A 153 -6.43 3.70 -1.98
C ALA A 153 -6.55 5.23 -1.93
N LEU A 154 -7.28 5.75 -0.95
CA LEU A 154 -7.40 7.20 -0.73
C LEU A 154 -6.05 7.84 -0.36
N LEU A 155 -5.22 7.17 0.45
CA LEU A 155 -3.89 7.62 0.79
C LEU A 155 -3.04 7.79 -0.46
N CYS A 156 -2.94 6.76 -1.31
CA CYS A 156 -2.20 6.85 -2.57
C CYS A 156 -2.69 8.00 -3.47
N PHE A 157 -4.01 8.22 -3.55
CA PHE A 157 -4.58 9.35 -4.28
C PHE A 157 -4.10 10.70 -3.73
N THR A 158 -4.18 10.90 -2.40
CA THR A 158 -3.73 12.16 -1.78
C THR A 158 -2.24 12.40 -1.94
N GLN A 159 -1.40 11.35 -1.84
CA GLN A 159 0.05 11.48 -1.98
C GLN A 159 0.50 11.75 -3.42
N LEU A 160 -0.18 11.15 -4.42
CA LEU A 160 0.06 11.44 -5.83
C LEU A 160 -0.25 12.90 -6.17
N ASN A 161 -1.40 13.42 -5.72
CA ASN A 161 -1.74 14.83 -5.90
C ASN A 161 -0.84 15.77 -5.10
N GLY A 162 -0.39 15.34 -3.92
CA GLY A 162 0.48 16.11 -3.05
C GLY A 162 1.96 16.11 -3.45
N ARG A 163 2.37 15.27 -4.41
CA ARG A 163 3.77 15.04 -4.85
C ARG A 163 4.75 14.91 -3.68
N THR A 164 4.34 14.15 -2.66
CA THR A 164 5.09 13.98 -1.42
C THR A 164 6.31 13.08 -1.63
N SER A 165 7.53 13.63 -1.70
CA SER A 165 8.75 12.86 -2.00
C SER A 165 9.01 11.71 -1.03
N VAL A 166 8.60 11.81 0.24
CA VAL A 166 8.83 10.76 1.25
C VAL A 166 8.00 9.49 0.99
N SER A 167 7.04 9.54 0.06
CA SER A 167 6.11 8.43 -0.24
C SER A 167 6.79 7.13 -0.64
N TRP A 168 8.01 7.17 -1.20
CA TRP A 168 8.70 5.93 -1.54
C TRP A 168 9.01 5.05 -0.32
N VAL A 169 9.25 5.64 0.87
CA VAL A 169 9.61 4.86 2.07
C VAL A 169 8.44 3.95 2.46
N PRO A 170 7.21 4.46 2.70
CA PRO A 170 6.06 3.60 2.96
C PRO A 170 5.74 2.63 1.82
N ILE A 171 5.90 3.05 0.55
CA ILE A 171 5.55 2.21 -0.59
C ILE A 171 6.53 1.02 -0.71
N VAL A 172 7.84 1.24 -0.63
CA VAL A 172 8.86 0.18 -0.71
C VAL A 172 8.69 -0.83 0.43
N LEU A 173 8.45 -0.35 1.65
CA LEU A 173 8.23 -1.23 2.79
C LEU A 173 6.91 -2.00 2.66
N ASN A 174 5.84 -1.34 2.20
CA ASN A 174 4.56 -2.00 1.92
C ASN A 174 4.67 -3.08 0.85
N LEU A 175 5.32 -2.78 -0.29
CA LEU A 175 5.55 -3.74 -1.37
C LEU A 175 6.37 -4.94 -0.88
N THR A 176 7.41 -4.70 -0.07
CA THR A 176 8.19 -5.76 0.57
C THR A 176 7.31 -6.69 1.40
N VAL A 177 6.47 -6.14 2.28
CA VAL A 177 5.54 -6.93 3.09
C VAL A 177 4.49 -7.63 2.22
N HIS A 178 3.99 -6.98 1.17
CA HIS A 178 3.00 -7.54 0.24
C HIS A 178 3.53 -8.74 -0.54
N VAL A 179 4.79 -8.72 -0.97
CA VAL A 179 5.45 -9.89 -1.59
C VAL A 179 5.35 -11.10 -0.66
N PHE A 180 5.71 -10.96 0.62
CA PHE A 180 5.66 -12.07 1.56
C PHE A 180 4.24 -12.46 1.96
N MET A 181 3.34 -11.48 2.13
CA MET A 181 1.95 -11.70 2.53
C MET A 181 1.15 -12.44 1.45
N TYR A 182 1.22 -11.98 0.20
CA TYR A 182 0.50 -12.63 -0.90
C TYR A 182 1.11 -13.98 -1.27
N TYR A 183 2.43 -14.13 -1.18
CA TYR A 183 3.07 -15.45 -1.32
C TYR A 183 2.54 -16.44 -0.27
N TYR A 184 2.43 -15.99 0.99
CA TYR A 184 1.85 -16.79 2.06
C TYR A 184 0.39 -17.19 1.75
N TYR A 185 -0.45 -16.27 1.26
CA TYR A 185 -1.83 -16.58 0.90
C TYR A 185 -1.96 -17.52 -0.30
N TRP A 186 -1.14 -17.34 -1.33
CA TRP A 186 -1.06 -18.26 -2.46
C TRP A 186 -0.67 -19.68 -2.00
N ALA A 187 0.37 -19.79 -1.19
CA ALA A 187 0.89 -21.08 -0.72
C ALA A 187 -0.10 -21.78 0.25
N THR A 188 -0.73 -21.03 1.15
CA THR A 188 -1.75 -21.59 2.06
C THR A 188 -3.04 -21.97 1.34
N ALA A 189 -3.42 -21.25 0.29
CA ALA A 189 -4.53 -21.65 -0.58
C ALA A 189 -4.24 -22.96 -1.33
N GLY A 190 -2.97 -23.24 -1.63
CA GLY A 190 -2.49 -24.52 -2.17
C GLY A 190 -2.38 -25.64 -1.13
N GLY A 191 -2.85 -25.43 0.11
CA GLY A 191 -2.86 -26.44 1.16
C GLY A 191 -1.56 -26.53 1.99
N ARG A 192 -0.56 -25.67 1.73
CA ARG A 192 0.68 -25.66 2.51
C ARG A 192 0.43 -25.06 3.90
N LYS A 193 0.86 -25.76 4.95
CA LYS A 193 0.86 -25.23 6.32
C LYS A 193 2.17 -24.51 6.57
N ILE A 194 2.10 -23.21 6.81
CA ILE A 194 3.28 -22.35 7.00
C ILE A 194 3.34 -21.86 8.43
N TRP A 195 4.46 -22.13 9.11
CA TRP A 195 4.67 -21.82 10.54
C TRP A 195 4.89 -20.34 10.85
N TRP A 196 5.32 -19.54 9.86
CA TRP A 196 5.84 -18.19 10.09
C TRP A 196 4.79 -17.10 9.98
N LYS A 197 3.49 -17.45 10.09
CA LYS A 197 2.38 -16.48 10.04
C LYS A 197 2.59 -15.33 11.03
N LYS A 198 3.09 -15.63 12.23
CA LYS A 198 3.34 -14.63 13.28
C LYS A 198 4.42 -13.61 12.86
N TYR A 199 5.45 -14.06 12.15
CA TYR A 199 6.50 -13.16 11.66
C TYR A 199 5.99 -12.20 10.60
N LEU A 200 5.02 -12.60 9.77
CA LEU A 200 4.36 -11.68 8.82
C LEU A 200 3.65 -10.54 9.53
N THR A 201 2.89 -10.82 10.61
CA THR A 201 2.24 -9.76 11.39
C THR A 201 3.27 -8.87 12.10
N THR A 202 4.37 -9.44 12.58
CA THR A 202 5.47 -8.62 13.13
C THR A 202 6.09 -7.72 12.06
N MET A 203 6.33 -8.22 10.85
CA MET A 203 6.86 -7.42 9.74
C MET A 203 5.93 -6.26 9.38
N GLN A 204 4.61 -6.48 9.36
CA GLN A 204 3.61 -5.43 9.14
C GLN A 204 3.68 -4.33 10.22
N ILE A 205 3.80 -4.70 11.49
CA ILE A 205 3.93 -3.74 12.58
C ILE A 205 5.24 -2.95 12.47
N THR A 206 6.36 -3.66 12.22
CA THR A 206 7.66 -3.03 12.04
C THR A 206 7.65 -2.04 10.87
N GLN A 207 7.01 -2.40 9.75
CA GLN A 207 6.78 -1.49 8.63
C GLN A 207 6.12 -0.20 9.13
N PHE A 208 4.95 -0.27 9.78
CA PHE A 208 4.22 0.95 10.18
C PHE A 208 5.00 1.81 11.17
N VAL A 209 5.83 1.22 12.03
CA VAL A 209 6.72 1.97 12.93
C VAL A 209 7.77 2.75 12.12
N ILE A 210 8.41 2.12 11.15
CA ILE A 210 9.41 2.79 10.29
C ILE A 210 8.74 3.87 9.44
N ASP A 211 7.58 3.57 8.86
CA ASP A 211 6.82 4.51 8.04
C ASP A 211 6.45 5.76 8.86
N LEU A 212 5.97 5.58 10.10
CA LEU A 212 5.64 6.70 11.00
C LEU A 212 6.86 7.56 11.33
N CYS A 213 8.00 6.94 11.63
CA CYS A 213 9.25 7.68 11.85
C CYS A 213 9.61 8.54 10.63
N ALA A 214 9.51 7.98 9.42
CA ALA A 214 9.84 8.70 8.19
C ALA A 214 8.86 9.85 7.90
N VAL A 215 7.55 9.62 7.97
CA VAL A 215 6.55 10.65 7.65
C VAL A 215 6.47 11.73 8.72
N TYR A 216 6.66 11.40 10.00
CA TYR A 216 6.75 12.40 11.06
C TYR A 216 8.00 13.24 10.95
N PHE A 217 9.14 12.63 10.65
CA PHE A 217 10.37 13.36 10.41
C PHE A 217 10.26 14.31 9.20
N ALA A 218 9.66 13.84 8.10
CA ALA A 218 9.44 14.67 6.91
C ALA A 218 8.45 15.81 7.18
N SER A 219 7.35 15.51 7.87
CA SER A 219 6.35 16.53 8.26
C SER A 219 6.95 17.55 9.21
N TYR A 220 7.68 17.10 10.25
CA TYR A 220 8.41 17.98 11.15
C TYR A 220 9.34 18.91 10.36
N SER A 221 10.16 18.38 9.46
CA SER A 221 11.11 19.16 8.66
C SER A 221 10.39 20.20 7.78
N TYR A 222 9.27 19.85 7.17
CA TYR A 222 8.44 20.79 6.39
C TYR A 222 7.86 21.91 7.25
N PHE A 223 7.15 21.57 8.33
CA PHE A 223 6.45 22.55 9.17
C PHE A 223 7.43 23.44 9.93
N SER A 224 8.54 22.89 10.43
CA SER A 224 9.57 23.68 11.10
C SER A 224 10.26 24.65 10.13
N ALA A 225 10.65 24.21 8.94
CA ALA A 225 11.26 25.09 7.94
C ALA A 225 10.30 26.20 7.45
N THR A 226 8.99 25.93 7.42
CA THR A 226 7.98 26.86 6.91
C THR A 226 7.48 27.84 7.97
N TYR A 227 7.20 27.37 9.19
CA TYR A 227 6.51 28.15 10.23
C TYR A 227 7.39 28.52 11.43
N TRP A 228 8.45 27.74 11.71
CA TRP A 228 9.30 27.92 12.87
C TRP A 228 10.79 27.87 12.50
N PRO A 229 11.31 28.87 11.76
CA PRO A 229 12.67 28.85 11.22
C PRO A 229 13.78 28.84 12.30
N PHE A 230 13.43 29.08 13.57
CA PHE A 230 14.35 28.96 14.70
C PHE A 230 14.58 27.52 15.18
N MET A 231 13.75 26.57 14.75
CA MET A 231 13.88 25.16 15.15
C MET A 231 15.00 24.48 14.36
N PRO A 232 15.71 23.49 14.94
CA PRO A 232 16.72 22.74 14.22
C PRO A 232 16.07 21.87 13.14
N THR A 233 16.49 22.07 11.89
CA THR A 233 16.03 21.29 10.73
C THR A 233 17.22 20.91 9.86
N LEU A 234 17.10 19.78 9.15
CA LEU A 234 18.09 19.38 8.12
C LEU A 234 17.78 19.98 6.74
N GLY A 235 16.68 20.73 6.62
CA GLY A 235 16.13 21.30 5.40
C GLY A 235 14.61 21.17 5.36
N THR A 236 14.01 21.54 4.22
CA THR A 236 12.57 21.34 3.95
C THR A 236 12.30 20.07 3.14
N CYS A 237 11.06 19.60 3.12
CA CYS A 237 10.62 18.43 2.36
C CYS A 237 9.54 18.80 1.33
N SER A 238 9.54 18.14 0.17
CA SER A 238 8.52 18.34 -0.85
C SER A 238 7.21 17.65 -0.47
N GLY A 239 6.10 18.36 -0.67
CA GLY A 239 4.75 17.85 -0.41
C GLY A 239 3.75 18.97 -0.14
N THR A 240 2.48 18.58 0.03
CA THR A 240 1.42 19.48 0.51
C THR A 240 1.04 19.17 1.94
N GLU A 241 0.66 20.18 2.71
CA GLU A 241 0.27 20.03 4.12
C GLU A 241 -0.87 19.05 4.31
N GLY A 242 -1.89 19.12 3.44
CA GLY A 242 -3.03 18.21 3.47
C GLY A 242 -2.61 16.75 3.30
N ALA A 243 -1.71 16.46 2.35
CA ALA A 243 -1.20 15.12 2.14
C ALA A 243 -0.34 14.64 3.32
N ALA A 244 0.48 15.52 3.90
CA ALA A 244 1.33 15.21 5.05
C ALA A 244 0.49 14.87 6.30
N LEU A 245 -0.48 15.73 6.66
CA LEU A 245 -1.35 15.53 7.81
C LEU A 245 -2.24 14.30 7.65
N PHE A 246 -2.81 14.10 6.46
CA PHE A 246 -3.64 12.93 6.18
C PHE A 246 -2.83 11.63 6.24
N GLY A 247 -1.62 11.62 5.67
CA GLY A 247 -0.69 10.50 5.77
C GLY A 247 -0.34 10.18 7.21
N CYS A 248 0.07 11.18 7.99
CA CYS A 248 0.36 11.02 9.42
C CYS A 248 -0.81 10.40 10.18
N ALA A 249 -2.02 10.95 10.04
CA ALA A 249 -3.21 10.46 10.73
C ALA A 249 -3.56 9.01 10.36
N LEU A 250 -3.55 8.67 9.07
CA LEU A 250 -3.88 7.33 8.61
C LEU A 250 -2.85 6.29 9.06
N LEU A 251 -1.56 6.54 8.88
CA LEU A 251 -0.53 5.59 9.30
C LEU A 251 -0.55 5.36 10.82
N THR A 252 -0.83 6.41 11.61
CA THR A 252 -1.03 6.26 13.05
C THR A 252 -2.20 5.33 13.35
N SER A 253 -3.34 5.54 12.68
CA SER A 253 -4.51 4.68 12.86
C SER A 253 -4.22 3.21 12.52
N TYR A 254 -3.42 2.95 11.48
CA TYR A 254 -3.02 1.60 11.09
C TYR A 254 -2.16 0.94 12.16
N LEU A 255 -1.15 1.62 12.68
CA LEU A 255 -0.31 1.06 13.74
C LEU A 255 -1.16 0.62 14.95
N PHE A 256 -2.09 1.48 15.41
CA PHE A 256 -3.00 1.14 16.50
C PHE A 256 -3.85 -0.10 16.20
N LEU A 257 -4.46 -0.16 15.01
CA LEU A 257 -5.31 -1.30 14.61
C LEU A 257 -4.52 -2.61 14.47
N PHE A 258 -3.29 -2.55 13.95
CA PHE A 258 -2.43 -3.74 13.84
C PHE A 258 -1.92 -4.22 15.20
N ILE A 259 -1.61 -3.31 16.12
CA ILE A 259 -1.26 -3.66 17.51
C ILE A 259 -2.46 -4.32 18.21
N ASP A 260 -3.66 -3.75 18.11
CA ASP A 260 -4.89 -4.35 18.66
C ASP A 260 -5.15 -5.74 18.07
N PHE A 261 -5.03 -5.90 16.75
CA PHE A 261 -5.15 -7.20 16.08
C PHE A 261 -4.13 -8.21 16.60
N TYR A 262 -2.86 -7.80 16.77
CA TYR A 262 -1.82 -8.67 17.28
C TYR A 262 -2.09 -9.13 18.71
N ILE A 263 -2.50 -8.19 19.58
CA ILE A 263 -2.85 -8.50 20.97
C ILE A 263 -4.00 -9.50 21.01
N ARG A 264 -5.09 -9.24 20.27
CA ARG A 264 -6.26 -10.12 20.24
C ARG A 264 -5.97 -11.50 19.66
N THR A 265 -5.07 -11.60 18.68
CA THR A 265 -4.79 -12.86 17.97
C THR A 265 -3.74 -13.72 18.69
N TYR A 266 -2.73 -13.09 19.31
CA TYR A 266 -1.54 -13.80 19.80
C TYR A 266 -1.28 -13.68 21.30
N LYS A 267 -1.82 -12.65 21.98
CA LYS A 267 -1.59 -12.42 23.41
C LYS A 267 -2.84 -12.57 24.28
N ALA A 268 -4.04 -12.42 23.72
CA ALA A 268 -5.26 -12.61 24.47
C ALA A 268 -5.38 -14.09 24.92
N PRO A 269 -5.66 -14.35 26.20
CA PRO A 269 -5.87 -15.70 26.67
C PRO A 269 -7.07 -16.29 25.90
N VAL A 270 -6.90 -17.49 25.36
CA VAL A 270 -8.01 -18.28 24.80
C VAL A 270 -9.04 -18.36 25.91
N LYS A 271 -10.20 -17.71 25.76
CA LYS A 271 -11.32 -17.91 26.69
C LYS A 271 -11.59 -19.40 26.74
N GLY A 272 -11.23 -20.01 27.87
CA GLY A 272 -11.23 -21.45 28.04
C GLY A 272 -12.58 -22.02 27.67
N LYS A 273 -12.57 -23.17 27.02
CA LYS A 273 -13.70 -24.10 27.03
C LYS A 273 -14.14 -24.20 28.49
N ALA A 274 -15.34 -23.69 28.79
CA ALA A 274 -16.00 -24.02 30.03
C ALA A 274 -16.09 -25.55 30.09
N LYS A 275 -15.44 -26.15 31.08
CA LYS A 275 -15.69 -27.55 31.43
C LYS A 275 -17.16 -27.61 31.85
N SER A 276 -17.99 -28.26 31.04
CA SER A 276 -19.26 -28.79 31.52
C SER A 276 -18.92 -29.97 32.42
N SER A 277 -18.93 -29.73 33.73
CA SER A 277 -19.17 -30.79 34.71
C SER A 277 -20.66 -31.05 34.81
#